data_AF-A0A098GJF1-F1
#
_entry.id   AF-A0A098GJF1-F1
#
_cell.length_a   1.000
_cell.length_b   1.000
_cell.length_c   1.000
_cell.angle_alpha   90.00
_cell.angle_beta   90.00
_cell.angle_gamma   90.00
#
_symmetry.space_group_name_H-M   'P 1'
#
loop_
_entity.id
_entity.type
_entity.pdbx_description
1 polymer ?
#
loop_
_entity_poly.entity_id
_entity_poly.type
_entity_poly.pdbx_seq_one_letter_code
_entity_poly.pdbx_strand_id
1 'polypeptide(L)'
;MSNQLKSILLKIARLPKTDQRWIIDQLSKEKKTLFKQINGVQLLHQAQHFRKLKGDISLLIGSGPLNSDLYKRLANHSPLYIAIVLEQGQYDWQNDFIRAFDQDGKIKTLLKTQVKQLKLSPKQALFKQWENTQSLSFDNYMESMNG
;
A
#
# COMPACT_ATOMS: atom_id res chain seq x y z
N MET A 1 12.20 16.33 10.54
CA MET A 1 12.36 15.03 9.85
C MET A 1 11.01 14.61 9.28
N SER A 2 10.94 14.16 8.03
CA SER A 2 9.66 13.74 7.42
C SER A 2 9.12 12.49 8.12
N ASN A 3 7.79 12.43 8.30
CA ASN A 3 7.12 11.30 8.96
C ASN A 3 7.39 9.96 8.24
N GLN A 4 7.60 10.01 6.92
CA GLN A 4 7.98 8.86 6.10
C GLN A 4 9.40 8.34 6.41
N LEU A 5 10.37 9.23 6.62
CA LEU A 5 11.72 8.80 6.99
C LEU A 5 11.72 8.11 8.35
N LYS A 6 10.98 8.66 9.32
CA LYS A 6 10.84 8.09 10.66
C LYS A 6 10.22 6.68 10.62
N SER A 7 9.21 6.46 9.79
CA SER A 7 8.54 5.15 9.68
C SER A 7 9.43 4.10 9.02
N ILE A 8 10.16 4.46 7.95
CA ILE A 8 11.13 3.58 7.30
C ILE A 8 12.22 3.16 8.29
N LEU A 9 12.73 4.11 9.07
CA LEU A 9 13.82 3.87 10.02
C LEU A 9 13.38 2.95 11.17
N LEU A 10 12.15 3.12 11.66
CA LEU A 10 11.54 2.21 12.64
C LEU A 10 11.31 0.79 12.09
N LYS A 11 10.91 0.65 10.80
CA LYS A 11 10.76 -0.68 10.17
C LYS A 11 12.09 -1.40 10.06
N ILE A 12 13.14 -0.71 9.58
CA ILE A 12 14.48 -1.28 9.46
C ILE A 12 15.01 -1.70 10.84
N ALA A 13 14.81 -0.87 11.87
CA ALA A 13 15.28 -1.17 13.23
C ALA A 13 14.63 -2.41 13.88
N ARG A 14 13.48 -2.90 13.38
CA ARG A 14 12.85 -4.14 13.88
C ARG A 14 13.51 -5.41 13.35
N LEU A 15 14.19 -5.33 12.20
CA LEU A 15 14.83 -6.47 11.56
C LEU A 15 16.08 -6.94 12.32
N PRO A 16 16.52 -8.19 12.16
CA PRO A 16 17.83 -8.66 12.60
C PRO A 16 18.98 -7.76 12.10
N LYS A 17 20.08 -7.70 12.85
CA LYS A 17 21.26 -6.87 12.49
C LYS A 17 21.83 -7.23 11.12
N THR A 18 21.74 -8.50 10.71
CA THR A 18 22.17 -8.99 9.41
C THR A 18 21.36 -8.35 8.29
N ASP A 19 20.04 -8.35 8.41
CA ASP A 19 19.12 -7.78 7.41
C ASP A 19 19.20 -6.26 7.36
N GLN A 20 19.42 -5.60 8.50
CA GLN A 20 19.69 -4.17 8.56
C GLN A 20 20.92 -3.79 7.74
N ARG A 21 22.03 -4.55 7.89
CA ARG A 21 23.25 -4.33 7.12
C ARG A 21 23.01 -4.58 5.64
N TRP A 22 22.33 -5.68 5.30
CA TRP A 22 21.98 -5.99 3.91
C TRP A 22 21.19 -4.86 3.25
N ILE A 23 20.17 -4.30 3.92
CA ILE A 23 19.38 -3.17 3.38
C ILE A 23 20.24 -1.94 3.15
N ILE A 24 21.12 -1.61 4.11
CA ILE A 24 22.04 -0.48 3.99
C ILE A 24 23.00 -0.71 2.81
N ASP A 25 23.45 -1.94 2.59
CA ASP A 25 24.37 -2.30 1.51
C ASP A 25 23.70 -2.23 0.12
N GLN A 26 22.39 -2.42 0.03
CA GLN A 26 21.61 -2.26 -1.20
C GLN A 26 21.32 -0.80 -1.57
N LEU A 27 21.59 0.17 -0.68
CA LEU A 27 21.38 1.58 -1.00
C LEU A 27 22.35 2.06 -2.09
N SER A 28 21.86 2.92 -2.98
CA SER A 28 22.71 3.64 -3.96
C SER A 28 23.77 4.49 -3.23
N LYS A 29 24.90 4.76 -3.89
CA LYS A 29 26.02 5.53 -3.30
C LYS A 29 25.56 6.88 -2.73
N GLU A 30 24.70 7.58 -3.46
CA GLU A 30 24.11 8.86 -3.03
C GLU A 30 23.29 8.73 -1.74
N LYS A 31 22.46 7.69 -1.66
CA LYS A 31 21.63 7.42 -0.47
C LYS A 31 22.48 6.96 0.71
N LYS A 32 23.58 6.24 0.48
CA LYS A 32 24.56 5.90 1.53
C LYS A 32 25.25 7.13 2.08
N THR A 33 25.63 8.08 1.22
CA THR A 33 26.23 9.35 1.64
C THR A 33 25.26 10.17 2.46
N LEU A 34 24.01 10.29 2.00
CA LEU A 34 22.95 10.97 2.73
C LEU A 34 22.67 10.29 4.08
N PHE A 35 22.63 8.95 4.12
CA PHE A 35 22.46 8.17 5.35
C PHE A 35 23.59 8.42 6.36
N LYS A 36 24.83 8.59 5.89
CA LYS A 36 25.98 8.99 6.73
C LYS A 36 25.84 10.43 7.22
N GLN A 37 25.44 11.36 6.36
CA GLN A 37 25.26 12.77 6.71
C GLN A 37 24.21 12.98 7.80
N ILE A 38 23.14 12.18 7.81
CA ILE A 38 22.07 12.27 8.83
C ILE A 38 22.35 11.44 10.09
N ASN A 39 23.57 10.90 10.27
CA ASN A 39 23.90 9.98 11.37
C ASN A 39 22.92 8.78 11.45
N GLY A 40 22.53 8.21 10.30
CA GLY A 40 21.51 7.17 10.18
C GLY A 40 21.77 5.91 11.02
N VAL A 41 23.05 5.60 11.29
CA VAL A 41 23.44 4.50 12.19
C VAL A 41 23.02 4.75 13.64
N GLN A 42 23.23 5.96 14.15
CA GLN A 42 22.80 6.34 15.50
C GLN A 42 21.28 6.38 15.59
N LEU A 43 20.60 6.89 14.55
CA LEU A 43 19.14 6.88 14.47
C LEU A 43 18.60 5.44 14.48
N LEU A 44 19.24 4.50 13.77
CA LEU A 44 18.84 3.08 13.79
C LEU A 44 19.03 2.47 15.18
N HIS A 45 20.13 2.79 15.85
CA HIS A 45 20.37 2.34 17.22
C HIS A 45 19.31 2.88 18.19
N GLN A 46 18.96 4.18 18.06
CA GLN A 46 17.89 4.79 18.83
C GLN A 46 16.52 4.14 18.52
N ALA A 47 16.25 3.85 17.25
CA ALA A 47 15.03 3.18 16.79
C ALA A 47 14.95 1.71 17.28
N GLN A 48 16.08 1.03 17.50
CA GLN A 48 16.10 -0.34 18.03
C GLN A 48 15.52 -0.43 19.45
N HIS A 49 15.56 0.64 20.25
CA HIS A 49 14.90 0.65 21.57
C HIS A 49 13.38 0.48 21.44
N PHE A 50 12.80 0.92 20.32
CA PHE A 50 11.37 0.77 20.01
C PHE A 50 11.02 -0.62 19.43
N ARG A 51 12.01 -1.50 19.22
CA ARG A 51 11.80 -2.88 18.72
C ARG A 51 10.93 -3.72 19.65
N LYS A 52 11.02 -3.47 20.97
CA LYS A 52 10.30 -4.23 22.01
C LYS A 52 8.84 -3.80 22.18
N LEU A 53 8.43 -2.68 21.58
CA LEU A 53 7.04 -2.25 21.63
C LEU A 53 6.21 -3.25 20.79
N LYS A 54 5.46 -4.10 21.48
CA LYS A 54 4.47 -5.04 20.90
C LYS A 54 3.19 -4.29 20.49
N GLY A 55 3.35 -3.13 19.86
CA GLY A 55 2.29 -2.38 19.24
C GLY A 55 2.39 -2.52 17.72
N ASP A 56 1.25 -2.61 17.06
CA ASP A 56 1.17 -2.55 15.63
C ASP A 56 1.53 -1.13 15.19
N ILE A 57 2.81 -0.90 14.86
CA ILE A 57 3.32 0.42 14.42
C ILE A 57 2.59 0.87 13.13
N SER A 58 1.83 -0.03 12.49
CA SER A 58 0.84 0.27 11.47
C SER A 58 -0.11 1.41 11.85
N LEU A 59 -0.40 1.63 13.14
CA LEU A 59 -1.22 2.76 13.63
C LEU A 59 -0.47 4.10 13.76
N LEU A 60 0.87 4.08 13.88
CA LEU A 60 1.72 5.28 13.87
C LEU A 60 2.10 5.70 12.45
N ILE A 61 1.82 4.84 11.48
CA ILE A 61 1.78 5.16 10.07
C ILE A 61 0.42 5.81 9.87
N GLY A 62 0.36 7.14 9.98
CA GLY A 62 -0.71 7.86 9.29
C GLY A 62 -0.72 7.32 7.88
N SER A 63 -1.84 6.71 7.47
CA SER A 63 -2.09 6.15 6.15
C SER A 63 -1.41 7.05 5.12
N GLY A 64 -0.21 6.66 4.68
CA GLY A 64 0.50 7.39 3.64
C GLY A 64 -0.49 7.52 2.48
N PRO A 65 -0.51 8.66 1.76
CA PRO A 65 -1.61 9.01 0.88
C PRO A 65 -2.00 7.78 0.10
N LEU A 66 -3.17 7.23 0.48
CA LEU A 66 -3.88 6.19 -0.24
C LEU A 66 -3.63 6.47 -1.70
N ASN A 67 -3.01 5.53 -2.43
CA ASN A 67 -2.54 5.72 -3.80
C ASN A 67 -3.67 6.35 -4.63
N SER A 68 -3.75 7.70 -4.69
CA SER A 68 -5.06 8.37 -4.74
C SER A 68 -5.78 8.10 -6.03
N ASP A 69 -5.01 7.75 -7.03
CA ASP A 69 -5.44 7.47 -8.38
C ASP A 69 -6.12 6.12 -8.47
N LEU A 70 -5.69 5.12 -7.69
CA LEU A 70 -6.39 3.83 -7.61
C LEU A 70 -7.79 4.00 -7.00
N TYR A 71 -7.89 4.78 -5.92
CA TYR A 71 -9.15 5.05 -5.23
C TYR A 71 -10.11 5.82 -6.14
N LYS A 72 -9.61 6.89 -6.78
CA LYS A 72 -10.39 7.70 -7.72
C LYS A 72 -10.84 6.89 -8.93
N ARG A 73 -9.96 6.08 -9.51
CA ARG A 73 -10.31 5.22 -10.65
C ARG A 73 -11.36 4.20 -10.26
N LEU A 74 -11.20 3.54 -9.12
CA LEU A 74 -12.16 2.55 -8.64
C LEU A 74 -13.52 3.20 -8.34
N ALA A 75 -13.51 4.37 -7.70
CA ALA A 75 -14.72 5.14 -7.37
C ALA A 75 -15.52 5.61 -8.61
N ASN A 76 -14.90 5.69 -9.79
CA ASN A 76 -15.59 6.03 -11.03
C ASN A 76 -16.38 4.86 -11.64
N HIS A 77 -16.29 3.65 -11.08
CA HIS A 77 -17.04 2.49 -11.55
C HIS A 77 -18.36 2.30 -10.81
N SER A 78 -19.21 1.42 -11.32
CA SER A 78 -20.49 1.12 -10.68
C SER A 78 -20.30 0.46 -9.30
N PRO A 79 -21.21 0.68 -8.33
CA PRO A 79 -21.10 0.11 -6.98
C PRO A 79 -20.97 -1.42 -6.97
N LEU A 80 -21.62 -2.12 -7.92
CA LEU A 80 -21.51 -3.57 -8.04
C LEU A 80 -20.12 -4.00 -8.54
N TYR A 81 -19.57 -3.28 -9.51
CA TYR A 81 -18.21 -3.54 -10.00
C TYR A 81 -17.18 -3.33 -8.88
N ILE A 82 -17.31 -2.23 -8.13
CA ILE A 82 -16.44 -1.95 -6.98
C ILE A 82 -16.53 -3.08 -5.94
N ALA A 83 -17.74 -3.51 -5.60
CA ALA A 83 -17.95 -4.59 -4.64
C ALA A 83 -17.31 -5.92 -5.09
N ILE A 84 -17.35 -6.24 -6.39
CA ILE A 84 -16.69 -7.43 -6.95
C ILE A 84 -15.17 -7.32 -6.84
N VAL A 85 -14.60 -6.15 -7.20
CA VAL A 85 -13.15 -5.92 -7.14
C VAL A 85 -12.63 -6.01 -5.71
N LEU A 86 -13.34 -5.41 -4.75
CA LEU A 86 -12.97 -5.46 -3.34
C LEU A 86 -13.04 -6.88 -2.76
N GLU A 87 -14.06 -7.67 -3.12
CA GLU A 87 -14.20 -9.05 -2.64
C GLU A 87 -13.10 -9.97 -3.18
N GLN A 88 -12.74 -9.84 -4.45
CA GLN A 88 -11.72 -10.68 -5.08
C GLN A 88 -10.30 -10.27 -4.68
N GLY A 89 -10.03 -8.97 -4.54
CA GLY A 89 -8.68 -8.45 -4.25
C GLY A 89 -8.26 -8.50 -2.79
N GLN A 90 -9.19 -8.71 -1.85
CA GLN A 90 -8.93 -8.82 -0.40
C GLN A 90 -7.96 -7.75 0.14
N TYR A 91 -8.16 -6.51 -0.29
CA TYR A 91 -7.22 -5.44 0.02
C TYR A 91 -7.28 -5.03 1.50
N ASP A 92 -6.11 -4.85 2.12
CA ASP A 92 -6.01 -4.35 3.51
C ASP A 92 -6.72 -2.99 3.71
N TRP A 93 -6.80 -2.20 2.64
CA TRP A 93 -7.38 -0.87 2.63
C TRP A 93 -8.88 -0.82 2.32
N GLN A 94 -9.51 -1.97 2.06
CA GLN A 94 -10.92 -2.07 1.69
C GLN A 94 -11.85 -1.33 2.66
N ASN A 95 -11.59 -1.44 3.97
CA ASN A 95 -12.41 -0.80 4.99
C ASN A 95 -12.33 0.74 4.95
N ASP A 96 -11.15 1.28 4.63
CA ASP A 96 -10.94 2.72 4.52
C ASP A 96 -11.57 3.27 3.24
N PHE A 97 -11.51 2.52 2.14
CA PHE A 97 -12.22 2.85 0.89
C PHE A 97 -13.73 2.97 1.13
N ILE A 98 -14.33 1.95 1.77
CA ILE A 98 -15.78 1.93 2.02
C ILE A 98 -16.18 3.12 2.91
N ARG A 99 -15.39 3.42 3.95
CA ARG A 99 -15.68 4.58 4.82
C ARG A 99 -15.62 5.92 4.08
N ALA A 100 -14.72 6.07 3.12
CA ALA A 100 -14.52 7.31 2.39
C ALA A 100 -15.49 7.50 1.21
N PHE A 101 -15.84 6.42 0.49
CA PHE A 101 -16.55 6.50 -0.79
C PHE A 101 -17.96 5.87 -0.79
N ASP A 102 -18.33 5.09 0.23
CA ASP A 102 -19.65 4.46 0.32
C ASP A 102 -20.57 5.18 1.33
N GLN A 103 -20.83 6.47 1.09
CA GLN A 103 -21.68 7.29 1.96
C GLN A 103 -23.11 6.75 2.08
N ASP A 104 -23.62 6.15 1.00
CA ASP A 104 -24.97 5.56 0.93
C ASP A 104 -25.02 4.10 1.43
N GLY A 105 -23.88 3.48 1.76
CA GLY A 105 -23.80 2.08 2.19
C GLY A 105 -24.15 1.04 1.11
N LYS A 106 -24.22 1.44 -0.16
CA LYS A 106 -24.60 0.58 -1.29
C LYS A 106 -23.53 -0.48 -1.55
N ILE A 107 -22.25 -0.11 -1.56
CA ILE A 107 -21.14 -1.03 -1.82
C ILE A 107 -21.06 -2.08 -0.70
N LYS A 108 -21.16 -1.64 0.56
CA LYS A 108 -21.17 -2.51 1.74
C LYS A 108 -22.35 -3.49 1.73
N THR A 109 -23.51 -3.05 1.26
CA THR A 109 -24.68 -3.91 1.12
C THR A 109 -24.47 -4.97 0.02
N LEU A 110 -23.97 -4.56 -1.14
CA LEU A 110 -23.69 -5.46 -2.27
C LEU A 110 -22.63 -6.52 -1.93
N LEU A 111 -21.59 -6.15 -1.19
CA LEU A 111 -20.57 -7.07 -0.67
C LEU A 111 -21.17 -8.19 0.20
N LYS A 112 -22.23 -7.88 0.95
CA LYS A 112 -22.88 -8.84 1.86
C LYS A 112 -23.93 -9.70 1.16
N THR A 113 -24.57 -9.19 0.12
CA THR A 113 -25.72 -9.84 -0.54
C THR A 113 -25.36 -10.36 -1.93
N GLN A 114 -25.36 -9.48 -2.94
CA GLN A 114 -25.33 -9.84 -4.35
C GLN A 114 -23.99 -10.44 -4.78
N VAL A 115 -22.86 -9.92 -4.29
CA VAL A 115 -21.52 -10.39 -4.70
C VAL A 115 -21.26 -11.84 -4.30
N LYS A 116 -21.86 -12.30 -3.19
CA LYS A 116 -21.76 -13.70 -2.74
C LYS A 116 -22.61 -14.65 -3.58
N GLN A 117 -23.67 -14.15 -4.20
CA GLN A 117 -24.58 -14.93 -5.05
C GLN A 117 -24.10 -15.03 -6.50
N LEU A 118 -23.17 -14.16 -6.91
CA LEU A 118 -22.58 -14.22 -8.24
C LEU A 118 -21.64 -15.43 -8.38
N LYS A 119 -21.71 -16.08 -9.55
CA LYS A 119 -20.79 -17.15 -9.93
C LYS A 119 -19.34 -16.65 -9.90
N LEU A 120 -18.41 -17.54 -9.58
CA LEU A 120 -16.99 -17.20 -9.44
C LEU A 120 -16.37 -16.70 -10.75
N SER A 121 -16.69 -17.33 -11.89
CA SER A 121 -16.05 -17.03 -13.18
C SER A 121 -16.26 -15.58 -13.66
N PRO A 122 -17.48 -15.01 -13.63
CA PRO A 122 -17.69 -13.58 -13.92
C PRO A 122 -16.93 -12.65 -12.97
N LYS A 123 -16.86 -12.97 -11.68
CA LYS A 123 -16.13 -12.16 -10.69
C LYS A 123 -14.64 -12.11 -10.99
N GLN A 124 -14.05 -13.26 -11.27
CA GLN A 124 -12.64 -13.38 -11.64
C GLN A 124 -12.34 -12.67 -12.97
N ALA A 125 -13.23 -12.75 -13.95
CA ALA A 125 -13.06 -12.05 -15.23
C ALA A 125 -13.03 -10.52 -15.04
N LEU A 126 -13.97 -9.97 -14.26
CA LEU A 126 -14.01 -8.53 -13.95
C LEU A 126 -12.82 -8.09 -13.11
N PHE A 127 -12.38 -8.92 -12.16
CA PHE A 127 -11.19 -8.65 -11.36
C PHE A 127 -9.92 -8.65 -12.21
N LYS A 128 -9.72 -9.64 -13.09
CA LYS A 128 -8.58 -9.66 -14.03
C LYS A 128 -8.60 -8.47 -14.97
N GLN A 129 -9.77 -8.06 -15.44
CA GLN A 129 -9.91 -6.85 -16.26
C GLN A 129 -9.46 -5.61 -15.47
N TRP A 130 -9.84 -5.51 -14.20
CA TRP A 130 -9.37 -4.44 -13.32
C TRP A 130 -7.84 -4.46 -13.17
N GLU A 131 -7.25 -5.63 -12.86
CA GLU A 131 -5.80 -5.79 -12.71
C GLU A 131 -5.03 -5.44 -13.99
N ASN A 132 -5.51 -5.87 -15.16
CA ASN A 132 -4.89 -5.56 -16.45
C ASN A 132 -4.97 -4.06 -16.78
N THR A 133 -6.05 -3.39 -16.35
CA THR A 133 -6.17 -1.93 -16.49
C THR A 133 -5.18 -1.20 -15.59
N GLN A 134 -4.74 -1.82 -14.48
CA GLN A 134 -3.66 -1.31 -13.64
C GLN A 134 -2.27 -1.60 -14.21
N SER A 135 -2.05 -2.81 -14.77
CA SER A 135 -0.74 -3.19 -15.34
C SER A 135 -0.37 -2.34 -16.56
N LEU A 136 -1.35 -1.96 -17.38
CA LEU A 136 -1.16 -1.02 -18.49
C LEU A 136 -0.61 0.34 -18.05
N SER A 137 -0.72 0.73 -16.77
CA SER A 137 -0.11 1.97 -16.28
C SER A 137 1.40 1.89 -16.10
N PHE A 138 1.97 0.69 -15.93
CA PHE A 138 3.42 0.51 -15.82
C PHE A 138 4.08 0.51 -17.21
N ASP A 139 3.49 -0.21 -18.17
CA ASP A 139 3.99 -0.25 -19.55
C ASP A 139 3.84 1.12 -20.24
N ASN A 140 2.73 1.84 -20.02
CA ASN A 140 2.56 3.21 -20.51
C ASN A 140 3.54 4.20 -19.85
N TYR A 141 3.93 3.96 -18.59
CA TYR A 141 4.94 4.79 -17.92
C TYR A 141 6.34 4.55 -18.50
N MET A 142 6.66 3.31 -18.87
CA MET A 142 7.92 2.96 -19.54
C MET A 142 7.99 3.49 -20.99
N GLU A 143 6.88 3.50 -21.73
CA GLU A 143 6.84 4.12 -23.07
C GLU A 143 6.96 5.65 -23.02
N SER A 144 6.41 6.30 -21.99
CA SER A 144 6.52 7.76 -21.82
C SER A 144 7.91 8.27 -21.40
N MET A 145 8.82 7.38 -20.97
CA MET A 145 10.20 7.75 -20.60
C MET A 145 11.20 7.66 -21.76
N ASN A 146 10.78 7.16 -22.93
CA ASN A 146 11.63 7.03 -24.13
C ASN A 146 11.12 7.88 -25.32
N GLY A 147 10.28 8.89 -25.07
CA GLY A 147 9.79 9.85 -26.07
C GLY A 147 10.47 11.21 -25.96
#